data_AF-A6JR36-F1
#
_entry.id   AF-A6JR36-F1
#
_cell.length_a   1.000
_cell.length_b   1.000
_cell.length_c   1.000
_cell.angle_alpha   90.00
_cell.angle_beta   90.00
_cell.angle_gamma   90.00
#
_symmetry.space_group_name_H-M   'P 1'
#
loop_
_entity.id
_entity.type
_entity.pdbx_description
1 polymer ?
#
loop_
_entity_poly.entity_id
_entity_poly.type
_entity_poly.pdbx_seq_one_letter_code
_entity_poly.pdbx_strand_id
1 'polypeptide(L)'
;MPHFVTRGGMTGTLEPSVPPHLICNFSLDWCKQPDVGLPKPDLILFLQLQLLDAASRGEFGLERYETGTFQEQVLLCFQQLMSEKNLNWKVVDASKSIEDVHEEIRALSEDAIQNAAQRPLEELWK
;
A
#
# COMPACT_ATOMS: atom_id res chain seq x y z
N MET A 1 -51.34 18.78 27.15
CA MET A 1 -50.84 17.73 26.23
C MET A 1 -50.35 18.45 24.99
N PRO A 2 -49.04 18.43 24.68
CA PRO A 2 -48.44 19.47 23.85
C PRO A 2 -48.61 19.22 22.35
N HIS A 3 -48.51 20.36 21.67
CA HIS A 3 -48.78 20.66 20.28
C HIS A 3 -47.82 20.02 19.27
N PHE A 4 -48.34 19.81 18.07
CA PHE A 4 -47.60 19.58 16.82
C PHE A 4 -46.65 20.76 16.52
N VAL A 5 -45.39 20.47 16.17
CA VAL A 5 -44.49 21.38 15.45
C VAL A 5 -43.88 20.62 14.27
N THR A 6 -44.14 21.10 13.06
CA THR A 6 -43.46 20.72 11.82
C THR A 6 -42.31 21.69 11.54
N ARG A 7 -41.06 21.17 11.50
CA ARG A 7 -39.87 21.73 10.82
C ARG A 7 -38.95 20.53 10.58
N GLY A 8 -38.51 20.17 9.38
CA GLY A 8 -38.01 21.02 8.31
C GLY A 8 -36.50 21.23 8.52
N GLY A 9 -35.67 20.47 7.81
CA GLY A 9 -34.22 20.67 7.76
C GLY A 9 -33.39 19.42 8.03
N MET A 10 -33.28 18.52 7.05
CA MET A 10 -32.10 17.66 6.95
C MET A 10 -30.89 18.54 6.66
N THR A 11 -30.17 18.96 7.69
CA THR A 11 -28.77 19.33 7.54
C THR A 11 -27.98 18.17 8.10
N GLY A 12 -27.75 17.16 7.25
CA GLY A 12 -26.65 16.25 7.47
C GLY A 12 -25.40 17.10 7.53
N THR A 13 -24.80 17.22 8.71
CA THR A 13 -23.44 17.69 8.84
C THR A 13 -22.59 16.76 8.00
N LEU A 14 -22.16 17.27 6.85
CA LEU A 14 -21.15 16.64 6.02
C LEU A 14 -19.97 16.34 6.95
N GLU A 15 -19.73 15.05 7.24
CA GLU A 15 -18.45 14.65 7.79
C GLU A 15 -17.37 15.25 6.87
N PRO A 16 -16.32 15.86 7.44
CA PRO A 16 -15.27 16.44 6.63
C PRO A 16 -14.70 15.35 5.74
N SER A 17 -14.83 15.54 4.43
CA SER A 17 -14.24 14.70 3.40
C SER A 17 -12.80 14.42 3.80
N VAL A 18 -12.49 13.14 4.05
CA VAL A 18 -11.15 12.68 4.37
C VAL A 18 -10.19 13.31 3.36
N PRO A 19 -9.18 14.07 3.82
CA PRO A 19 -8.25 14.68 2.90
C PRO A 19 -7.57 13.59 2.02
N PRO A 20 -7.21 13.89 0.77
CA PRO A 20 -6.68 12.91 -0.20
C PRO A 20 -5.30 12.34 0.15
N HIS A 21 -4.85 12.48 1.39
CA HIS A 21 -3.56 12.02 1.91
C HIS A 21 -3.69 10.93 3.00
N LEU A 22 -4.90 10.40 3.23
CA LEU A 22 -5.17 9.51 4.37
C LEU A 22 -5.95 8.27 3.90
N ILE A 23 -5.25 7.16 3.63
CA ILE A 23 -5.86 5.80 3.49
C ILE A 23 -6.59 5.43 4.78
N CYS A 24 -6.00 5.82 5.90
CA CYS A 24 -6.48 5.66 7.25
C CYS A 24 -6.40 7.06 7.87
N ASN A 25 -7.27 7.46 8.79
CA ASN A 25 -7.24 8.77 9.45
C ASN A 25 -5.97 9.05 10.32
N PHE A 26 -4.84 8.39 10.03
CA PHE A 26 -3.57 8.42 10.74
C PHE A 26 -2.41 8.74 9.78
N SER A 27 -1.39 9.45 10.27
CA SER A 27 -0.18 9.72 9.49
C SER A 27 0.60 8.43 9.20
N LEU A 28 1.34 8.38 8.09
CA LEU A 28 2.24 7.24 7.82
C LEU A 28 3.25 7.01 8.93
N ASP A 29 3.76 8.08 9.56
CA ASP A 29 4.66 7.98 10.70
C ASP A 29 4.04 7.20 11.87
N TRP A 30 2.77 7.49 12.19
CA TRP A 30 2.03 6.75 13.22
C TRP A 30 1.83 5.29 12.83
N CYS A 31 1.47 5.03 11.57
CA CYS A 31 1.30 3.67 11.05
C CYS A 31 2.58 2.82 11.07
N LYS A 32 3.77 3.44 11.03
CA LYS A 32 5.06 2.74 11.07
C LYS A 32 5.46 2.28 12.45
N GLN A 33 5.07 3.02 13.49
CA GLN A 33 5.55 2.79 14.86
C GLN A 33 5.42 1.34 15.36
N PRO A 34 4.34 0.58 15.05
CA PRO A 34 4.23 -0.81 15.49
C PRO A 34 5.27 -1.75 14.90
N ASP A 35 5.83 -1.43 13.73
CA ASP A 35 6.76 -2.28 12.97
C ASP A 35 8.23 -1.82 13.11
N VAL A 36 8.48 -0.68 13.79
CA VAL A 36 9.83 -0.20 14.08
C VAL A 36 10.59 -1.27 14.88
N GLY A 37 11.79 -1.63 14.41
CA GLY A 37 12.63 -2.64 15.05
C GLY A 37 12.41 -4.07 14.55
N LEU A 38 11.44 -4.31 13.65
CA LEU A 38 11.36 -5.59 12.94
C LEU A 38 12.63 -5.85 12.11
N PRO A 39 12.96 -7.11 11.79
CA PRO A 39 14.01 -7.43 10.83
C PRO A 39 13.84 -6.65 9.52
N LYS A 40 14.84 -5.82 9.18
CA LYS A 40 14.82 -5.05 7.94
C LYS A 40 14.99 -5.99 6.75
N PRO A 41 14.12 -5.92 5.73
CA PRO A 41 14.27 -6.72 4.53
C PRO A 41 15.49 -6.27 3.70
N ASP A 42 16.22 -7.25 3.17
CA ASP A 42 17.35 -7.02 2.26
C ASP A 42 16.92 -6.57 0.86
N LEU A 43 15.69 -6.90 0.48
CA LEU A 43 15.07 -6.59 -0.80
C LEU A 43 13.56 -6.49 -0.59
N ILE A 44 12.94 -5.46 -1.16
CA ILE A 44 11.49 -5.31 -1.23
C ILE A 44 11.09 -5.23 -2.70
N LEU A 45 10.29 -6.19 -3.14
CA LEU A 45 9.78 -6.25 -4.51
C LEU A 45 8.38 -5.66 -4.56
N PHE A 46 8.23 -4.53 -5.27
CA PHE A 46 6.94 -3.92 -5.52
C PHE A 46 6.44 -4.35 -6.91
N LEU A 47 5.47 -5.26 -6.95
CA LEU A 47 4.88 -5.75 -8.18
C LEU A 47 3.85 -4.73 -8.68
N GLN A 48 4.25 -3.92 -9.65
CA GLN A 48 3.41 -2.88 -10.21
C GLN A 48 2.50 -3.47 -11.29
N LEU A 49 1.19 -3.31 -11.10
CA LEU A 49 0.17 -3.66 -12.08
C LEU A 49 -0.84 -2.53 -12.18
N GLN A 50 -1.32 -2.22 -13.39
CA GLN A 50 -2.39 -1.25 -13.54
C GLN A 50 -3.71 -1.83 -12.96
N LEU A 51 -4.52 -0.98 -12.34
CA LEU A 51 -5.81 -1.38 -11.76
C LEU A 51 -6.73 -2.09 -12.77
N LEU A 52 -6.71 -1.65 -14.03
CA LEU A 52 -7.48 -2.26 -15.11
C LEU A 52 -7.04 -3.71 -15.38
N ASP A 53 -5.73 -3.95 -15.39
CA ASP A 53 -5.17 -5.29 -15.59
C ASP A 53 -5.42 -6.17 -14.36
N ALA A 54 -5.35 -5.61 -13.16
CA ALA A 54 -5.66 -6.33 -11.92
C ALA A 54 -7.13 -6.79 -11.88
N ALA A 55 -8.07 -5.91 -12.24
CA ALA A 55 -9.49 -6.25 -12.31
C ALA A 55 -9.80 -7.33 -13.35
N SER A 56 -8.99 -7.44 -14.40
CA SER A 56 -9.13 -8.46 -15.45
C SER A 56 -8.75 -9.88 -14.99
N ARG A 57 -7.98 -10.02 -13.90
CA ARG A 57 -7.49 -11.31 -13.38
C ARG A 57 -8.54 -12.11 -12.60
N GLY A 58 -9.77 -11.58 -12.49
CA GLY A 58 -10.92 -12.25 -11.88
C GLY A 58 -11.03 -12.02 -10.37
N GLU A 59 -12.27 -12.03 -9.86
CA GLU A 59 -12.65 -11.89 -8.44
C GLU A 59 -12.34 -10.53 -7.76
N PHE A 60 -11.90 -9.50 -8.49
CA PHE A 60 -11.69 -8.16 -7.90
C PHE A 60 -13.00 -7.57 -7.38
N GLY A 61 -13.03 -7.25 -6.08
CA GLY A 61 -14.16 -6.60 -5.40
C GLY A 61 -14.88 -7.51 -4.41
N LEU A 62 -14.36 -8.70 -4.15
CA LEU A 62 -14.91 -9.63 -3.16
C LEU A 62 -14.30 -9.40 -1.78
N GLU A 63 -13.06 -8.94 -1.70
CA GLU A 63 -12.42 -8.61 -0.44
C GLU A 63 -12.63 -7.15 -0.02
N ARG A 64 -12.54 -6.89 1.29
CA ARG A 64 -12.81 -5.58 1.91
C ARG A 64 -12.05 -4.41 1.28
N TYR A 65 -10.85 -4.65 0.77
CA TYR A 65 -9.96 -3.61 0.25
C TYR A 65 -9.89 -3.57 -1.29
N GLU A 66 -10.63 -4.41 -1.99
CA GLU A 66 -10.63 -4.48 -3.45
C GLU A 66 -11.59 -3.47 -4.08
N THR A 67 -11.51 -2.21 -3.64
CA THR A 67 -12.24 -1.10 -4.26
C THR A 67 -11.27 -0.16 -4.94
N GLY A 68 -11.60 0.30 -6.14
CA GLY A 68 -10.68 1.11 -6.97
C GLY A 68 -10.19 2.37 -6.26
N THR A 69 -11.08 3.12 -5.63
CA THR A 69 -10.73 4.34 -4.88
C THR A 69 -9.81 4.05 -3.69
N PHE A 70 -10.01 2.94 -2.99
CA PHE A 70 -9.13 2.54 -1.89
C PHE A 70 -7.75 2.13 -2.41
N GLN A 71 -7.70 1.34 -3.47
CA GLN A 71 -6.45 0.89 -4.08
C GLN A 71 -5.61 2.05 -4.66
N GLU A 72 -6.26 3.10 -5.20
CA GLU A 72 -5.58 4.34 -5.59
C GLU A 72 -4.90 5.02 -4.39
N GLN A 73 -5.59 5.11 -3.25
CA GLN A 73 -4.99 5.66 -2.03
C GLN A 73 -3.83 4.79 -1.53
N VAL A 74 -4.00 3.45 -1.54
CA VAL A 74 -2.95 2.47 -1.21
C VAL A 74 -1.70 2.69 -2.05
N LEU A 75 -1.85 2.89 -3.36
CA LEU A 75 -0.73 3.17 -4.25
C LEU A 75 0.02 4.45 -3.86
N LEU A 76 -0.69 5.52 -3.47
CA LEU A 76 -0.07 6.78 -3.01
C LEU A 76 0.77 6.58 -1.74
N CYS A 77 0.31 5.79 -0.77
CA CYS A 77 1.13 5.51 0.40
C CYS A 77 2.32 4.61 0.09
N PHE A 78 2.18 3.62 -0.80
CA PHE A 78 3.33 2.86 -1.27
C PHE A 78 4.37 3.76 -1.94
N GLN A 79 3.96 4.74 -2.74
CA GLN A 79 4.88 5.74 -3.31
C GLN A 79 5.61 6.56 -2.24
N GLN A 80 4.91 6.94 -1.17
CA GLN A 80 5.54 7.61 -0.03
C GLN A 80 6.53 6.70 0.69
N LEU A 81 6.22 5.41 0.89
CA LEU A 81 7.13 4.43 1.49
C LEU A 81 8.36 4.15 0.60
N MET A 82 8.17 4.07 -0.72
CA MET A 82 9.25 3.89 -1.69
C MET A 82 10.20 5.09 -1.77
N SER A 83 9.79 6.27 -1.28
CA SER A 83 10.68 7.44 -1.20
C SER A 83 11.76 7.30 -0.12
N GLU A 84 11.66 6.31 0.76
CA GLU A 84 12.66 6.03 1.78
C GLU A 84 13.90 5.36 1.21
N LYS A 85 15.01 6.11 1.27
CA LYS A 85 16.29 5.69 0.66
C LYS A 85 17.00 4.55 1.40
N ASN A 86 16.60 4.25 2.63
CA ASN A 86 17.23 3.20 3.44
C ASN A 86 16.66 1.80 3.15
N LEU A 87 15.61 1.68 2.35
CA LEU A 87 15.01 0.41 1.95
C LEU A 87 15.33 0.08 0.49
N ASN A 88 15.69 -1.18 0.23
CA ASN A 88 16.05 -1.65 -1.10
C ASN A 88 14.80 -2.03 -1.90
N TRP A 89 14.06 -1.03 -2.36
CA TRP A 89 12.91 -1.22 -3.23
C TRP A 89 13.33 -1.52 -4.67
N LYS A 90 12.69 -2.52 -5.29
CA LYS A 90 12.73 -2.78 -6.73
C LYS A 90 11.31 -2.88 -7.24
N VAL A 91 11.00 -2.09 -8.26
CA VAL A 91 9.71 -2.14 -8.95
C VAL A 91 9.83 -3.20 -10.04
N VAL A 92 8.91 -4.17 -10.02
CA VAL A 92 8.80 -5.22 -11.04
C VAL A 92 7.50 -4.99 -11.80
N ASP A 93 7.58 -4.90 -13.11
CA ASP A 93 6.40 -4.77 -13.98
C ASP A 93 5.66 -6.11 -14.05
N ALA A 94 4.56 -6.20 -13.31
CA ALA A 94 3.76 -7.41 -13.20
C ALA A 94 2.75 -7.58 -14.35
N SER A 95 2.75 -6.70 -15.37
CA SER A 95 1.90 -6.82 -16.56
C SER A 95 2.42 -7.85 -17.59
N LYS A 96 3.69 -8.26 -17.46
CA LYS A 96 4.34 -9.27 -18.33
C LYS A 96 3.78 -10.68 -18.10
N SER A 97 4.29 -11.65 -18.87
CA SER A 97 3.99 -13.07 -18.65
C SER A 97 4.47 -13.54 -17.27
N ILE A 98 3.88 -14.62 -16.74
CA ILE A 98 4.26 -15.19 -15.45
C ILE A 98 5.74 -15.57 -15.45
N GLU A 99 6.21 -16.16 -16.56
CA GLU A 99 7.60 -16.59 -16.74
C GLU A 99 8.56 -15.40 -16.73
N ASP A 100 8.23 -14.31 -17.44
CA ASP A 100 9.09 -13.11 -17.47
C ASP A 100 9.15 -12.43 -16.10
N VAL A 101 8.02 -12.30 -15.41
CA VAL A 101 7.97 -11.75 -14.05
C VAL A 101 8.76 -12.62 -13.08
N HIS A 102 8.62 -13.95 -13.19
CA HIS A 102 9.34 -14.90 -12.36
C HIS A 102 10.86 -14.77 -12.55
N GLU A 103 11.33 -14.73 -13.79
CA GLU A 103 12.75 -14.64 -14.09
C GLU A 103 13.36 -13.33 -13.58
N GLU A 104 12.64 -12.21 -13.71
CA GLU A 104 13.04 -10.92 -13.15
C GLU A 104 13.15 -10.95 -11.62
N ILE A 105 12.14 -11.51 -10.94
CA ILE A 105 12.14 -11.69 -9.48
C ILE A 105 13.28 -12.61 -9.04
N ARG A 106 13.51 -13.71 -9.76
CA ARG A 106 14.58 -14.68 -9.47
C ARG A 106 15.95 -14.00 -9.52
N ALA A 107 16.24 -13.27 -10.59
CA ALA A 107 17.51 -12.57 -10.77
C ALA A 107 17.76 -11.53 -9.65
N LEU A 108 16.75 -10.73 -9.31
CA LEU A 108 16.85 -9.75 -8.21
C LEU A 108 17.07 -10.43 -6.86
N SER A 109 16.40 -11.55 -6.62
CA SER A 109 16.50 -12.30 -5.36
C SER A 109 17.88 -12.95 -5.21
N GLU A 110 18.43 -13.53 -6.28
CA GLU A 110 19.76 -14.14 -6.27
C GLU A 110 20.86 -13.11 -5.94
N ASP A 111 20.79 -11.93 -6.54
CA ASP A 111 21.68 -10.81 -6.20
C ASP A 111 21.54 -10.38 -4.74
N ALA A 112 20.30 -10.24 -4.25
CA ALA A 112 20.04 -9.88 -2.86
C ALA A 112 20.59 -10.91 -1.87
N ILE A 113 20.47 -12.21 -2.15
CA ILE A 113 21.02 -13.29 -1.32
C ILE A 113 22.55 -13.21 -1.26
N GLN A 114 23.21 -13.03 -2.40
CA GLN A 114 24.68 -12.91 -2.46
C GLN A 114 25.16 -11.70 -1.65
N ASN A 115 24.48 -10.56 -1.81
CA ASN A 115 24.82 -9.33 -1.11
C ASN A 115 24.48 -9.41 0.39
N ALA A 116 23.41 -10.09 0.79
CA ALA A 116 22.99 -10.26 2.19
C ALA A 116 23.97 -11.13 2.99
N ALA A 117 24.62 -12.12 2.36
CA ALA A 117 25.54 -13.03 3.03
C ALA A 117 26.74 -12.35 3.71
N GLN A 118 27.07 -11.11 3.30
CA GLN A 118 28.23 -10.36 3.81
C GLN A 118 27.88 -9.24 4.80
N ARG A 119 26.61 -9.12 5.19
CA ARG A 119 26.13 -8.01 6.03
C ARG A 119 25.26 -8.51 7.18
N PRO A 120 25.28 -7.84 8.34
CA PRO A 120 24.41 -8.19 9.45
C PRO A 120 22.96 -7.83 9.14
N LEU A 121 22.02 -8.53 9.79
CA LEU A 121 20.61 -8.18 9.76
C LEU A 121 20.39 -6.84 10.47
N GLU A 122 19.75 -5.91 9.77
CA GLU A 122 19.43 -4.56 10.27
C GLU A 122 18.00 -4.50 10.83
N GLU A 123 17.65 -3.38 11.46
CA GLU A 123 16.32 -3.10 12.02
C GLU A 123 15.53 -2.16 11.09
N LEU A 124 14.24 -2.43 10.92
CA LEU A 124 13.32 -1.65 10.09
C LEU A 124 12.98 -0.32 10.77
N TRP A 125 13.03 0.78 10.00
CA TRP A 125 12.63 2.14 10.43
C TRP A 125 13.30 2.65 11.70
N LYS A 126 14.58 2.32 11.87
CA LYS A 126 15.42 2.74 13.00
C LYS A 126 16.64 3.53 12.54
#